data_AF-A0A1H6BS79-F1
#
_entry.id   AF-A0A1H6BS79-F1
#
_cell.length_a   1.000
_cell.length_b   1.000
_cell.length_c   1.000
_cell.angle_alpha   90.00
_cell.angle_beta   90.00
_cell.angle_gamma   90.00
#
_symmetry.space_group_name_H-M   'P 1'
#
loop_
_entity.id
_entity.type
_entity.pdbx_description
1 polymer ?
#
loop_
_entity_poly.entity_id
_entity_poly.type
_entity_poly.pdbx_seq_one_letter_code
_entity_poly.pdbx_strand_id
1 'polypeptide(L)'
;MWARFWLRLMGQILLWAFVAALAAYPIDFAVWKIRVSHGTGMGTVETFQSVAAEEKGNKEEYFPQGEATTPCSFSLYPQGGNAPCWWLRGHADQVVRY
;
A
#
# COMPACT_ATOMS: atom_id res chain seq x y z
N MET A 1 29.55 -31.61 14.86
CA MET A 1 28.77 -30.92 15.93
C MET A 1 28.19 -29.58 15.47
N TRP A 2 28.89 -28.82 14.62
CA TRP A 2 28.48 -27.47 14.18
C TRP A 2 27.28 -27.43 13.21
N ALA A 3 27.15 -28.39 12.30
CA ALA A 3 26.08 -28.42 11.30
C ALA A 3 24.66 -28.52 11.91
N ARG A 4 24.48 -29.27 13.01
CA ARG A 4 23.19 -29.41 13.69
C ARG A 4 22.79 -28.15 14.46
N PHE A 5 23.77 -27.37 14.93
CA PHE A 5 23.55 -26.08 15.58
C PHE A 5 23.10 -25.03 14.57
N TRP A 6 23.80 -24.95 13.43
CA TRP A 6 23.44 -24.06 12.33
C TRP A 6 22.07 -24.36 11.74
N LEU A 7 21.73 -25.64 11.50
CA LEU A 7 20.40 -26.04 11.01
C LEU A 7 19.28 -25.66 11.98
N ARG A 8 19.50 -25.76 13.30
CA ARG A 8 18.52 -25.34 14.32
C ARG A 8 18.33 -23.82 14.35
N LEU A 9 19.43 -23.07 14.29
CA LEU A 9 19.39 -21.61 14.23
C LEU A 9 18.66 -21.12 12.98
N MET A 10 18.97 -21.70 11.82
CA MET A 10 18.32 -21.37 10.55
C MET A 10 16.83 -21.69 10.59
N GLY A 11 16.45 -22.85 11.14
CA GLY A 11 15.05 -23.22 11.35
C GLY A 11 14.31 -22.25 12.28
N GLN A 12 14.95 -21.84 13.38
CA GLN A 12 14.38 -20.87 14.32
C GLN A 12 14.18 -19.49 13.66
N ILE A 13 15.17 -19.02 12.88
CA ILE A 13 15.09 -17.74 12.16
C ILE A 13 13.96 -17.78 11.14
N LEU A 14 13.86 -18.85 10.36
CA LEU A 14 12.78 -19.02 9.37
C LEU A 14 11.40 -19.07 10.03
N LEU A 15 11.28 -19.76 11.17
CA LEU A 15 10.04 -19.79 11.92
C LEU A 15 9.64 -18.40 12.41
N TRP A 16 10.57 -17.65 13.01
CA TRP A 16 10.29 -16.28 13.46
C TRP A 16 9.96 -15.33 12.31
N ALA A 17 10.66 -15.44 11.18
CA ALA A 17 10.37 -14.65 9.98
C ALA A 17 8.96 -14.95 9.45
N PHE A 18 8.57 -16.23 9.43
CA PHE A 18 7.23 -16.63 9.00
C PHE A 18 6.15 -16.11 9.96
N VAL A 19 6.34 -16.25 11.27
CA VAL A 19 5.41 -15.72 12.27
C VAL A 19 5.30 -14.20 12.16
N ALA A 20 6.41 -13.48 11.98
CA ALA A 20 6.42 -12.04 11.78
C ALA A 20 5.67 -11.63 10.51
N ALA A 21 5.86 -12.35 9.39
CA ALA A 21 5.16 -12.09 8.15
C ALA A 21 3.63 -12.28 8.30
N LEU A 22 3.21 -13.34 9.00
CA LEU A 22 1.79 -13.57 9.29
C LEU A 22 1.20 -12.49 10.22
N ALA A 23 1.97 -12.04 11.20
CA ALA A 23 1.54 -11.03 12.16
C ALA A 23 1.59 -9.59 11.60
N ALA A 24 2.35 -9.33 10.53
CA ALA A 24 2.54 -7.99 9.99
C ALA A 24 1.22 -7.33 9.59
N TYR A 25 0.34 -8.05 8.89
CA TYR A 25 -0.95 -7.52 8.45
C TYR A 25 -1.90 -7.19 9.62
N PRO A 26 -2.21 -8.10 10.58
CA PRO A 26 -3.11 -7.77 11.68
C PRO A 26 -2.54 -6.69 12.62
N ILE A 27 -1.22 -6.65 12.81
CA ILE A 27 -0.57 -5.58 13.58
C ILE A 27 -0.75 -4.24 12.87
N ASP A 28 -0.48 -4.18 11.56
CA ASP A 28 -0.67 -2.96 10.76
C ASP A 28 -2.13 -2.48 10.79
N PHE A 29 -3.09 -3.39 10.64
CA PHE A 29 -4.51 -3.09 10.74
C PHE A 29 -4.88 -2.51 12.11
N ALA A 30 -4.41 -3.13 13.20
CA ALA A 30 -4.69 -2.66 14.55
C ALA A 30 -4.12 -1.25 14.78
N VAL A 31 -2.87 -1.01 14.37
CA VAL A 31 -2.23 0.32 14.46
C VAL A 31 -3.00 1.34 13.64
N TRP A 32 -3.37 1.00 12.40
CA TRP A 32 -4.17 1.88 11.54
C TRP A 32 -5.52 2.21 12.18
N LYS A 33 -6.24 1.22 12.71
CA LYS A 33 -7.53 1.43 13.40
C LYS A 33 -7.40 2.36 14.60
N ILE A 34 -6.34 2.21 15.40
CA ILE A 34 -6.06 3.12 16.53
C ILE A 34 -5.82 4.54 16.01
N ARG A 35 -4.97 4.71 14.99
CA ARG A 35 -4.73 6.04 14.39
C ARG A 35 -6.00 6.66 13.81
N VAL A 36 -6.85 5.88 13.15
CA VAL A 36 -8.15 6.35 12.64
C VAL A 36 -9.03 6.83 13.79
N SER A 37 -9.08 6.10 14.92
CA SER A 37 -9.86 6.55 16.08
C SER A 37 -9.35 7.84 16.71
N HIS A 38 -8.06 8.18 16.51
CA HIS A 38 -7.44 9.43 16.95
C HIS A 38 -7.43 10.51 15.86
N GLY A 39 -8.07 10.28 14.71
CA GLY A 39 -8.11 11.23 13.60
C GLY A 39 -6.80 11.34 12.78
N THR A 40 -5.79 10.52 13.05
CA THR A 40 -4.47 10.56 12.40
C THR A 40 -4.21 9.37 11.46
N GLY A 41 -5.21 8.53 11.20
CA GLY A 41 -5.08 7.32 10.39
C GLY A 41 -5.20 7.52 8.88
N MET A 42 -5.64 8.70 8.45
CA MET A 42 -5.84 9.07 7.05
C MET A 42 -5.05 10.34 6.73
N GLY A 43 -4.63 10.46 5.48
CA GLY A 43 -4.01 11.66 4.93
C GLY A 43 -4.47 11.88 3.49
N THR A 44 -3.92 12.91 2.87
CA THR A 44 -4.14 13.23 1.46
C THR A 44 -2.81 13.49 0.78
N VAL A 45 -2.70 13.05 -0.47
CA VAL A 45 -1.52 13.31 -1.33
C VAL A 45 -2.03 13.88 -2.65
N GLU A 46 -1.34 14.89 -3.16
CA GLU A 46 -1.58 15.44 -4.49
C GLU A 46 -1.04 14.45 -5.54
N THR A 47 -1.92 14.00 -6.42
CA THR A 47 -1.65 13.02 -7.48
C THR A 47 -2.06 13.62 -8.81
N PHE A 48 -1.27 13.39 -9.86
CA PHE A 48 -1.64 13.77 -11.21
C PHE A 48 -2.65 12.75 -11.74
N GLN A 49 -3.83 13.22 -12.13
CA GLN A 49 -4.87 12.37 -12.70
C GLN A 49 -4.89 12.48 -14.21
N SER A 50 -4.75 11.33 -14.85
CA SER A 50 -4.87 11.16 -16.30
C SER A 50 -6.15 10.37 -16.55
N VAL A 51 -7.07 10.92 -17.34
CA VAL A 51 -8.34 10.30 -17.64
C VAL A 51 -8.23 9.57 -18.97
N ALA A 52 -8.38 8.25 -18.95
CA ALA A 52 -8.35 7.44 -20.17
C ALA A 52 -9.78 7.32 -20.73
N ALA A 53 -10.03 7.97 -21.86
CA ALA A 53 -11.26 7.81 -22.62
C ALA A 53 -11.13 6.61 -23.57
N GLU A 54 -12.08 5.69 -23.53
CA GLU A 54 -12.18 4.64 -24.54
C GLU A 54 -12.87 5.22 -25.78
N GLU A 55 -12.07 5.60 -26.78
CA GLU A 55 -12.59 6.09 -28.05
C GLU A 55 -12.93 4.91 -28.98
N LYS A 56 -13.97 5.10 -29.79
CA LYS A 56 -14.53 4.07 -30.68
C LYS A 56 -13.44 3.46 -31.57
N GLY A 57 -13.14 2.18 -31.38
CA GLY A 57 -12.10 1.47 -32.15
C GLY A 57 -10.89 1.01 -31.33
N ASN A 58 -11.03 0.85 -30.01
CA ASN A 58 -10.01 0.27 -29.13
C ASN A 58 -8.74 1.14 -29.01
N LYS A 59 -8.90 2.46 -29.11
CA LYS A 59 -7.85 3.44 -28.85
C LYS A 59 -8.11 4.10 -27.51
N GLU A 60 -7.13 4.03 -26.62
CA GLU A 60 -7.15 4.73 -25.34
C GLU A 60 -6.47 6.09 -25.53
N GLU A 61 -7.24 7.17 -25.42
CA GLU A 61 -6.68 8.53 -25.36
C GLU A 61 -6.63 8.99 -23.91
N TYR A 62 -5.44 9.42 -23.47
CA TYR A 62 -5.18 9.89 -22.10
C TYR A 62 -5.29 11.41 -22.06
N PHE A 63 -6.34 11.92 -21.42
CA PHE A 63 -6.54 13.35 -21.18
C PHE A 63 -5.98 13.74 -19.80
N PRO A 64 -4.97 14.63 -19.72
CA PRO A 64 -4.49 15.12 -18.44
C PRO A 64 -5.58 15.98 -17.77
N GLN A 65 -6.09 15.56 -16.61
CA GLN A 65 -7.07 16.33 -15.82
C GLN A 65 -6.42 17.22 -14.75
N GLY A 66 -5.10 17.16 -14.61
CA GLY A 66 -4.34 17.99 -13.67
C GLY A 66 -4.14 17.30 -12.32
N GLU A 67 -3.82 18.09 -11.31
CA GLU A 67 -3.56 17.62 -9.95
C GLU A 67 -4.88 17.41 -9.19
N ALA A 68 -5.04 16.24 -8.59
CA ALA A 68 -6.16 15.89 -7.75
C ALA A 68 -5.68 15.43 -6.37
N THR A 69 -6.42 15.81 -5.34
CA THR A 69 -6.15 15.40 -3.96
C THR A 69 -6.73 14.00 -3.71
N THR A 70 -5.88 12.98 -3.61
CA THR A 70 -6.28 11.59 -3.38
C THR A 70 -6.15 11.21 -1.89
N PRO A 71 -7.22 10.67 -1.25
CA PRO A 71 -7.13 10.18 0.11
C PRO A 71 -6.23 8.93 0.20
N CYS A 72 -5.45 8.85 1.28
CA CYS A 72 -4.50 7.78 1.51
C CYS A 72 -4.49 7.33 2.97
N SER A 73 -4.10 6.09 3.22
CA SER A 73 -4.00 5.54 4.58
C SER A 73 -2.58 5.67 5.15
N PHE A 74 -2.45 6.06 6.42
CA PHE A 74 -1.16 6.04 7.14
C PHE A 74 -0.86 4.66 7.72
N SER A 75 -0.71 3.69 6.84
CA SER A 75 -0.45 2.27 7.12
C SER A 75 0.65 1.72 6.20
N LEU A 76 1.21 0.57 6.57
CA LEU A 76 2.18 -0.13 5.74
C LEU A 76 1.49 -0.79 4.54
N TYR A 77 0.34 -1.42 4.77
CA TYR A 77 -0.48 -2.04 3.74
C TYR A 77 -1.68 -1.16 3.35
N PRO A 78 -2.32 -1.37 2.19
CA PRO A 78 -3.57 -0.71 1.85
C PRO A 78 -4.66 -1.06 2.88
N GLN A 79 -5.26 -0.04 3.49
CA GLN A 79 -6.31 -0.20 4.50
C GLN A 79 -7.53 0.66 4.15
N GLY A 80 -8.73 0.12 4.38
CA GLY A 80 -9.99 0.87 4.18
C GLY A 80 -10.24 1.32 2.73
N GLY A 81 -9.77 0.54 1.74
CA GLY A 81 -9.95 0.84 0.31
C GLY A 81 -9.03 1.92 -0.24
N ASN A 82 -8.11 2.46 0.56
CA ASN A 82 -7.16 3.48 0.13
C ASN A 82 -5.74 2.91 0.07
N ALA A 83 -4.97 3.38 -0.91
CA ALA A 83 -3.55 3.07 -1.00
C ALA A 83 -2.77 3.79 0.12
N PRO A 84 -1.64 3.23 0.58
CA PRO A 84 -0.87 3.86 1.63
C PRO A 84 -0.16 5.11 1.11
N CYS A 85 -0.09 6.15 1.95
CA CYS A 85 0.42 7.47 1.52
C CYS A 85 1.87 7.42 0.99
N TRP A 86 2.71 6.54 1.54
CA TRP A 86 4.10 6.39 1.08
C TRP A 86 4.17 5.83 -0.34
N TRP A 87 3.24 4.94 -0.71
CA TRP A 87 3.15 4.37 -2.06
C TRP A 87 2.65 5.40 -3.06
N LEU A 88 1.58 6.13 -2.71
CA LEU A 88 1.01 7.18 -3.55
C LEU A 88 1.98 8.33 -3.82
N ARG A 89 2.85 8.69 -2.87
CA ARG A 89 3.92 9.67 -3.12
C ARG A 89 4.94 9.20 -4.16
N GLY A 90 5.22 7.90 -4.23
CA GLY A 90 6.12 7.33 -5.24
C GLY A 90 5.43 7.06 -6.59
N HIS A 91 4.10 6.91 -6.58
CA HIS A 91 3.27 6.59 -7.74
C HIS A 91 2.14 7.61 -7.86
N ALA A 92 2.53 8.88 -7.99
CA ALA A 92 1.59 9.99 -8.01
C ALA A 92 0.78 10.10 -9.31
N ASP A 93 1.14 9.34 -10.35
CA ASP A 93 0.36 9.28 -11.60
C ASP A 93 -0.75 8.25 -11.46
N GLN A 94 -2.00 8.71 -11.46
CA GLN A 94 -3.20 7.91 -11.30
C GLN A 94 -4.01 7.99 -12.58
N VAL A 95 -4.10 6.85 -13.30
CA VAL A 95 -4.98 6.76 -14.47
C VAL A 95 -6.39 6.42 -13.98
N VAL A 96 -7.29 7.39 -14.07
CA VAL A 96 -8.71 7.17 -13.78
C VAL A 96 -9.39 6.74 -15.08
N ARG A 97 -9.86 5.49 -15.13
CA ARG A 97 -10.67 4.95 -16.24
C ARG A 97 -12.15 5.13 -15.90
N TYR A 98 -12.94 5.66 -16.82
CA TYR A 98 -14.40 5.86 -16.68
C TYR A 98 -15.17 5.01 -17.69
#